data_AF-A0AAW2C8C9-F1
#
_entry.id   AF-A0AAW2C8C9-F1
#
_cell.length_a   1.000
_cell.length_b   1.000
_cell.length_c   1.000
_cell.angle_alpha   90.00
_cell.angle_beta   90.00
_cell.angle_gamma   90.00
#
_symmetry.space_group_name_H-M   'P 1'
#
loop_
_entity.id
_entity.type
_entity.pdbx_description
1 polymer ?
#
loop_
_entity_poly.entity_id
_entity_poly.type
_entity_poly.pdbx_seq_one_letter_code
_entity_poly.pdbx_strand_id
1 'polypeptide(L)'
;MVEFPTSPISKRTRQASANFDRKKFRTITNFKLSLLTSKCSSYGGKEYPIEDLIKEFFANAWFIEDELKCWVRKKNFFITPDYLAPTLQIDRLEDADTTPYDDRFRPLDPILALLGTDCIVSSMETSVGTRMFTLEVKILTLIMYSNLYPLINTVSINIGRARFLYDLITTAPIDICAHIFQTLGKTAGRSARRTCLPFCNLIMKILLL
;
A
#
# COMPACT_ATOMS: atom_id res chain seq x y z
N MET A 1 47.71 -0.32 39.48
CA MET A 1 47.16 -0.40 38.11
C MET A 1 46.15 -1.52 38.09
N VAL A 2 44.89 -1.21 37.83
CA VAL A 2 43.78 -2.20 37.83
C VAL A 2 43.50 -2.55 36.37
N GLU A 3 43.72 -3.80 35.99
CA GLU A 3 43.36 -4.31 34.66
C GLU A 3 41.87 -4.65 34.63
N PHE A 4 41.14 -4.06 33.67
CA PHE A 4 39.76 -4.41 33.38
C PHE A 4 39.72 -5.52 32.32
N PRO A 5 38.90 -6.57 32.48
CA PRO A 5 38.76 -7.60 31.47
C PRO A 5 37.99 -7.05 30.26
N THR A 6 38.61 -7.14 29.09
CA THR A 6 37.97 -6.84 27.80
C THR A 6 36.90 -7.90 27.53
N SER A 7 35.64 -7.44 27.48
CA SER A 7 34.51 -8.30 27.09
C SER A 7 34.65 -8.75 25.63
N PRO A 8 34.26 -9.99 25.28
CA PRO A 8 34.36 -10.47 23.91
C PRO A 8 33.37 -9.72 23.02
N ILE A 9 33.90 -9.10 21.97
CA ILE A 9 33.12 -8.52 20.88
C ILE A 9 32.29 -9.64 20.26
N SER A 10 30.98 -9.58 20.51
CA SER A 10 29.99 -10.44 19.86
C SER A 10 30.12 -10.27 18.34
N LYS A 11 30.67 -11.28 17.68
CA LYS A 11 30.64 -11.40 16.23
C LYS A 11 29.18 -11.61 15.84
N ARG A 12 28.49 -10.52 15.48
CA ARG A 12 27.18 -10.56 14.81
C ARG A 12 27.37 -11.27 13.47
N THR A 13 27.11 -12.56 13.47
CA THR A 13 26.98 -13.36 12.24
C THR A 13 25.87 -12.71 11.42
N ARG A 14 26.22 -12.18 10.24
CA ARG A 14 25.24 -11.76 9.24
C ARG A 14 24.52 -13.02 8.79
N GLN A 15 23.37 -13.30 9.41
CA GLN A 15 22.47 -14.33 8.93
C GLN A 15 21.99 -13.86 7.55
N ALA A 16 22.24 -14.68 6.54
CA ALA A 16 21.92 -14.39 5.16
C ALA A 16 20.43 -14.04 5.06
N SER A 17 20.14 -12.80 4.67
CA SER A 17 18.84 -12.33 4.22
C SER A 17 18.31 -13.35 3.22
N ALA A 18 17.20 -14.01 3.57
CA ALA A 18 16.56 -15.01 2.73
C ALA A 18 16.40 -14.44 1.31
N ASN A 19 16.90 -15.18 0.31
CA ASN A 19 16.99 -14.84 -1.11
C ASN A 19 15.99 -13.75 -1.57
N PHE A 20 16.42 -12.48 -1.45
CA PHE A 20 15.67 -11.35 -1.98
C PHE A 20 15.76 -11.39 -3.50
N ASP A 21 14.67 -11.79 -4.15
CA ASP A 21 14.61 -11.90 -5.60
C ASP A 21 14.63 -10.52 -6.26
N ARG A 22 15.77 -10.17 -6.84
CA ARG A 22 15.97 -8.90 -7.57
C ARG A 22 15.04 -8.75 -8.77
N LYS A 23 14.60 -9.85 -9.39
CA LYS A 23 13.64 -9.81 -10.51
C LYS A 23 12.27 -9.38 -10.01
N LYS A 24 11.87 -9.79 -8.80
CA LYS A 24 10.64 -9.36 -8.12
C LYS A 24 10.64 -7.89 -7.75
N PHE A 25 11.76 -7.37 -7.21
CA PHE A 25 11.89 -5.94 -6.94
C PHE A 25 11.68 -5.10 -8.20
N ARG A 26 12.17 -5.60 -9.34
CA ARG A 26 12.03 -4.94 -10.64
C ARG A 26 10.57 -4.79 -11.08
N THR A 27 9.73 -5.82 -10.88
CA THR A 27 8.28 -5.76 -11.18
C THR A 27 7.57 -4.71 -10.34
N ILE A 28 7.84 -4.67 -9.03
CA ILE A 28 7.26 -3.68 -8.12
C ILE A 28 7.72 -2.25 -8.49
N THR A 29 9.00 -2.07 -8.85
CA THR A 29 9.49 -0.76 -9.33
C THR A 29 8.92 -0.36 -10.70
N ASN A 30 8.59 -1.33 -11.57
CA ASN A 30 7.94 -1.03 -12.84
C ASN A 30 6.48 -0.57 -12.65
N PHE A 31 5.76 -1.14 -11.68
CA PHE A 31 4.45 -0.62 -11.26
C PHE A 31 4.52 0.83 -10.76
N LYS A 32 5.59 1.18 -10.04
CA LYS A 32 5.85 2.58 -9.64
C LYS A 32 6.04 3.50 -10.86
N LEU A 33 6.70 3.03 -11.93
CA LEU A 33 6.87 3.84 -13.14
C LEU A 33 5.53 4.09 -13.84
N SER A 34 4.62 3.11 -13.92
CA SER A 34 3.31 3.31 -14.57
C SER A 34 2.38 4.26 -13.80
N LEU A 35 2.51 4.33 -12.47
CA LEU A 35 1.79 5.27 -11.60
C LEU A 35 2.37 6.69 -11.60
N LEU A 36 3.63 6.88 -12.02
CA LEU A 36 4.31 8.19 -12.04
C LEU A 36 4.26 8.87 -13.41
N THR A 37 3.87 8.18 -14.48
CA THR A 37 3.87 8.73 -15.85
C THR A 37 2.65 9.56 -16.23
N SER A 38 1.72 9.89 -15.31
CA SER A 38 0.66 10.85 -15.60
C SER A 38 1.27 12.26 -15.67
N LYS A 39 1.56 12.74 -16.89
CA LYS A 39 1.86 14.15 -17.12
C LYS A 39 0.76 14.98 -16.48
N CYS A 40 1.12 16.01 -15.71
CA CYS A 40 0.20 17.08 -15.33
C CYS A 40 -0.33 17.69 -16.64
N SER A 41 -1.51 17.28 -17.07
CA SER A 41 -2.24 17.89 -18.16
C SER A 41 -3.47 18.58 -17.60
N SER A 42 -3.74 19.76 -18.14
CA SER A 42 -4.91 20.58 -17.85
C SER A 42 -6.20 19.77 -18.03
N TYR A 43 -7.11 19.84 -17.04
CA TYR A 43 -8.43 19.22 -17.14
C TYR A 43 -9.39 20.22 -17.80
N GLY A 44 -9.85 19.93 -19.03
CA GLY A 44 -10.82 20.77 -19.72
C GLY A 44 -10.33 22.20 -20.04
N GLY A 45 -9.02 22.40 -20.22
CA GLY A 45 -8.44 23.70 -20.59
C GLY A 45 -8.38 24.74 -19.46
N LYS A 46 -8.68 24.37 -18.21
CA LYS A 46 -8.52 25.22 -17.02
C LYS A 46 -7.55 24.58 -16.04
N GLU A 47 -6.67 25.40 -15.46
CA GLU A 47 -5.83 24.97 -14.35
C GLU A 47 -6.66 24.92 -13.07
N TYR A 48 -6.86 23.71 -12.55
CA TYR A 48 -7.39 23.50 -11.21
C TYR A 48 -6.27 22.93 -10.33
N PRO A 49 -6.18 23.32 -9.05
CA PRO A 49 -5.30 22.64 -8.12
C PRO A 49 -5.66 21.15 -8.10
N ILE A 50 -4.69 20.29 -8.35
CA ILE A 50 -4.86 18.83 -8.36
C ILE A 50 -5.57 18.37 -7.08
N GLU A 51 -5.19 18.96 -5.95
CA GLU A 51 -5.77 18.66 -4.64
C GLU A 51 -7.29 18.89 -4.59
N ASP A 52 -7.82 19.92 -5.26
CA ASP A 52 -9.25 20.22 -5.28
C ASP A 52 -10.03 19.15 -6.04
N LEU A 53 -9.49 18.64 -7.14
CA LEU A 53 -10.11 17.55 -7.91
C LEU A 53 -10.11 16.24 -7.11
N ILE A 54 -9.03 15.93 -6.39
CA ILE A 54 -8.97 14.74 -5.54
C ILE A 54 -9.95 14.87 -4.36
N LYS A 55 -10.04 16.05 -3.74
CA LYS A 55 -11.01 16.31 -2.67
C LYS A 55 -12.44 16.20 -3.18
N GLU A 56 -12.75 16.79 -4.34
CA GLU A 56 -14.06 16.69 -4.98
C GLU A 56 -14.42 15.23 -5.31
N PHE A 57 -13.46 14.46 -5.84
CA PHE A 57 -13.63 13.02 -6.08
C PHE A 57 -14.11 12.29 -4.83
N PHE A 58 -13.38 12.41 -3.71
CA PHE A 58 -13.76 11.69 -2.50
C PHE A 58 -15.00 12.26 -1.82
N ALA A 59 -15.23 13.57 -1.88
CA ALA A 59 -16.43 14.20 -1.31
C ALA A 59 -17.71 13.73 -2.00
N ASN A 60 -17.61 13.41 -3.29
CA ASN A 60 -18.73 12.95 -4.11
C ASN A 60 -18.63 11.44 -4.42
N ALA A 61 -17.80 10.68 -3.71
CA ALA A 61 -17.68 9.24 -3.92
C ALA A 61 -18.54 8.48 -2.92
N TRP A 62 -19.25 7.46 -3.39
CA TRP A 62 -19.97 6.53 -2.54
C TRP A 62 -19.95 5.13 -3.13
N PHE A 63 -20.06 4.14 -2.25
CA PHE A 63 -20.01 2.73 -2.60
C PHE A 63 -21.43 2.20 -2.76
N ILE A 64 -21.72 1.55 -3.88
CA ILE A 64 -22.96 0.80 -4.10
C ILE A 64 -22.56 -0.58 -4.57
N GLU A 65 -22.88 -1.59 -3.78
CA GLU A 65 -22.56 -3.00 -4.07
C GLU A 65 -21.07 -3.17 -4.38
N ASP A 66 -20.71 -3.53 -5.61
CA ASP A 66 -19.34 -3.77 -6.06
C ASP A 66 -18.77 -2.61 -6.91
N GLU A 67 -19.39 -1.42 -6.84
CA GLU A 67 -19.00 -0.23 -7.61
C GLU A 67 -18.73 0.99 -6.71
N LEU A 68 -17.67 1.72 -7.04
CA LEU A 68 -17.43 3.06 -6.50
C LEU A 68 -17.94 4.07 -7.53
N LYS A 69 -19.00 4.78 -7.17
CA LYS A 69 -19.58 5.85 -8.01
C LYS A 69 -19.07 7.19 -7.50
N CYS A 70 -18.68 8.06 -8.42
CA CYS A 70 -18.37 9.44 -8.05
C CYS A 70 -18.71 10.43 -9.15
N TRP A 71 -18.93 11.67 -8.74
CA TRP A 71 -19.23 12.78 -9.63
C TRP A 71 -18.20 13.90 -9.48
N VAL A 72 -17.49 14.23 -10.55
CA VAL A 72 -16.45 15.28 -10.55
C VAL A 72 -16.62 16.14 -11.79
N ARG A 73 -16.74 17.46 -11.61
CA ARG A 73 -16.84 18.44 -12.72
C ARG A 73 -17.88 18.07 -13.77
N LYS A 74 -19.08 17.70 -13.32
CA LYS A 74 -20.22 17.30 -14.17
C LYS A 74 -20.05 15.97 -14.91
N LYS A 75 -19.01 15.19 -14.61
CA LYS A 75 -18.77 13.85 -15.18
C LYS A 75 -18.99 12.78 -14.11
N ASN A 76 -19.71 11.73 -14.49
CA ASN A 76 -19.90 10.54 -13.65
C ASN A 76 -18.80 9.54 -13.94
N PHE A 77 -18.28 8.90 -12.90
CA PHE A 77 -17.34 7.80 -12.99
C PHE A 77 -17.89 6.59 -12.22
N PHE A 78 -17.67 5.42 -12.80
CA PHE A 78 -18.05 4.12 -12.25
C PHE A 78 -16.79 3.28 -12.20
N ILE A 79 -16.23 3.13 -11.00
CA ILE A 79 -14.93 2.48 -10.81
C ILE A 79 -15.19 1.10 -10.23
N THR A 80 -14.63 0.09 -10.88
CA THR A 80 -14.59 -1.32 -10.45
C THR A 80 -13.16 -1.85 -10.54
N PRO A 81 -12.83 -3.02 -9.95
CA PRO A 81 -11.54 -3.65 -10.18
C PRO A 81 -11.21 -3.86 -11.67
N ASP A 82 -12.21 -4.22 -12.48
CA ASP A 82 -12.07 -4.39 -13.93
C ASP A 82 -11.79 -3.09 -14.66
N TYR A 83 -12.36 -1.98 -14.20
CA TYR A 83 -12.06 -0.64 -14.74
C TYR A 83 -10.61 -0.22 -14.43
N LEU A 84 -10.09 -0.62 -13.25
CA LEU A 84 -8.74 -0.28 -12.82
C LEU A 84 -7.66 -1.03 -13.60
N ALA A 85 -7.91 -2.27 -14.02
CA ALA A 85 -6.93 -3.12 -14.70
C ALA A 85 -6.32 -2.46 -15.98
N PRO A 86 -7.12 -2.05 -16.98
CA PRO A 86 -6.58 -1.36 -18.16
C PRO A 86 -6.03 0.03 -17.81
N THR A 87 -6.60 0.71 -16.81
CA THR A 87 -6.10 2.01 -16.33
C THR A 87 -4.70 1.90 -15.74
N LEU A 88 -4.41 0.83 -15.00
CA LEU A 88 -3.12 0.55 -14.38
C LEU A 88 -2.17 -0.23 -15.29
N GLN A 89 -2.66 -0.76 -16.41
CA GLN A 89 -1.94 -1.68 -17.31
C GLN A 89 -1.46 -2.93 -16.57
N ILE A 90 -2.35 -3.52 -15.78
CA ILE A 90 -2.11 -4.76 -15.05
C ILE A 90 -3.22 -5.76 -15.32
N ASP A 91 -2.86 -7.03 -15.44
CA ASP A 91 -3.83 -8.10 -15.55
C ASP A 91 -4.47 -8.36 -14.18
N ARG A 92 -5.78 -8.65 -14.20
CA ARG A 92 -6.45 -9.14 -13.00
C ARG A 92 -6.11 -10.59 -12.75
N LEU A 93 -6.14 -10.95 -11.47
CA LEU A 93 -5.94 -12.32 -11.03
C LEU A 93 -7.28 -12.86 -10.52
N GLU A 94 -7.95 -13.67 -11.34
CA GLU A 94 -9.32 -14.15 -11.08
C GLU A 94 -9.43 -15.04 -9.84
N ASP A 95 -8.39 -15.83 -9.55
CA ASP A 95 -8.37 -16.77 -8.42
C ASP A 95 -7.82 -16.18 -7.11
N ALA A 96 -7.52 -14.89 -7.07
CA ALA A 96 -6.97 -14.26 -5.88
C ALA A 96 -8.07 -14.04 -4.81
N ASP A 97 -7.73 -14.29 -3.54
CA ASP A 97 -8.57 -13.85 -2.42
C ASP A 97 -8.73 -12.33 -2.48
N THR A 98 -9.95 -11.86 -2.68
CA THR A 98 -10.28 -10.44 -2.72
C THR A 98 -10.71 -9.92 -1.35
N THR A 99 -10.77 -10.73 -0.29
CA THR A 99 -11.15 -10.26 1.06
C THR A 99 -10.24 -9.12 1.50
N PRO A 100 -10.77 -8.02 2.05
CA PRO A 100 -9.92 -6.92 2.50
C PRO A 100 -8.95 -7.38 3.59
N TYR A 101 -7.69 -6.94 3.50
CA TYR A 101 -6.62 -7.40 4.38
C TYR A 101 -6.84 -7.11 5.87
N ASP A 102 -7.55 -6.03 6.18
CA ASP A 102 -7.94 -5.72 7.57
C ASP A 102 -8.88 -6.82 8.14
N ASP A 103 -9.62 -7.52 7.28
CA ASP A 103 -10.68 -8.48 7.65
C ASP A 103 -10.22 -9.94 7.50
N ARG A 104 -9.06 -10.19 6.86
CA ARG A 104 -8.49 -11.55 6.71
C ARG A 104 -8.10 -12.12 8.06
N PHE A 105 -8.48 -13.36 8.35
CA PHE A 105 -8.01 -14.05 9.55
C PHE A 105 -6.81 -14.95 9.22
N ARG A 106 -5.59 -14.47 9.47
CA ARG A 106 -4.35 -15.25 9.32
C ARG A 106 -3.50 -15.14 10.59
N PRO A 107 -2.86 -16.25 11.04
CA PRO A 107 -1.93 -16.23 12.17
C PRO A 107 -0.82 -15.18 12.01
N LEU A 108 -0.50 -14.49 13.10
CA LEU A 108 0.47 -13.39 13.10
C LEU A 108 1.92 -13.88 13.22
N ASP A 109 2.15 -15.05 13.85
CA ASP A 109 3.48 -15.63 14.05
C ASP A 109 4.34 -15.72 12.78
N PRO A 110 3.87 -16.29 11.64
CA PRO A 110 4.67 -16.35 10.42
C PRO A 110 4.97 -14.96 9.85
N ILE A 111 4.09 -13.98 10.08
CA ILE A 111 4.26 -12.60 9.63
C ILE A 111 5.37 -11.94 10.45
N LEU A 112 5.33 -12.07 11.77
CA LEU A 112 6.35 -11.50 12.65
C LEU A 112 7.72 -12.11 12.39
N ALA A 113 7.79 -13.45 12.27
CA ALA A 113 9.03 -14.15 11.95
C ALA A 113 9.69 -13.62 10.67
N LEU A 114 8.89 -13.29 9.64
CA LEU A 114 9.38 -12.76 8.37
C LEU A 114 9.77 -11.27 8.45
N LEU A 115 9.00 -10.46 9.19
CA LEU A 115 9.23 -9.02 9.31
C LEU A 115 10.41 -8.70 10.25
N GLY A 116 10.69 -9.57 11.21
CA GLY A 116 11.83 -9.52 12.12
C GLY A 116 11.52 -10.26 13.42
N THR A 117 12.46 -11.09 13.89
CA THR A 117 12.29 -12.00 15.04
C THR A 117 11.86 -11.33 16.34
N ASP A 118 12.11 -10.03 16.49
CA ASP A 118 11.79 -9.25 17.70
C ASP A 118 10.76 -8.14 17.43
N CYS A 119 9.93 -8.28 16.40
CA CYS A 119 8.89 -7.30 16.11
C CYS A 119 7.94 -7.16 17.30
N ILE A 120 7.87 -5.96 17.88
CA ILE A 120 6.96 -5.65 18.98
C ILE A 120 5.56 -5.44 18.40
N VAL A 121 4.63 -6.28 18.82
CA VAL A 121 3.20 -6.11 18.58
C VAL A 121 2.63 -5.19 19.65
N SER A 122 1.70 -4.31 19.27
CA SER A 122 1.02 -3.44 20.25
C SER A 122 0.23 -4.29 21.26
N SER A 123 -0.01 -3.74 22.46
CA SER A 123 -0.75 -4.45 23.53
C SER A 123 -2.15 -4.91 23.16
N MET A 124 -2.72 -4.34 22.10
CA MET A 124 -4.04 -4.67 21.56
C MET A 124 -3.95 -5.52 20.29
N GLU A 125 -2.76 -5.97 19.88
CA GLU A 125 -2.53 -6.70 18.63
C GLU A 125 -3.14 -5.99 17.41
N THR A 126 -3.02 -4.68 17.36
CA THR A 126 -3.57 -3.87 16.26
C THR A 126 -2.49 -3.41 15.28
N SER A 127 -1.23 -3.40 15.73
CA SER A 127 -0.10 -2.91 14.95
C SER A 127 1.22 -3.56 15.35
N VAL A 128 2.20 -3.48 14.44
CA VAL A 128 3.56 -3.98 14.59
C VAL A 128 4.53 -2.81 14.44
N GLY A 129 5.53 -2.71 15.33
CA GLY A 129 6.57 -1.70 15.23
C GLY A 129 7.54 -1.97 14.08
N THR A 130 7.85 -0.96 13.25
CA THR A 130 8.72 -1.13 12.07
C THR A 130 10.21 -1.02 12.38
N ARG A 131 10.58 -0.71 13.64
CA ARG A 131 11.97 -0.50 14.07
C ARG A 131 12.87 -1.69 13.73
N MET A 132 12.35 -2.90 13.94
CA MET A 132 13.07 -4.16 13.79
C MET A 132 13.09 -4.69 12.36
N PHE A 133 12.44 -4.01 11.41
CA PHE A 133 12.47 -4.41 10.01
C PHE A 133 13.89 -4.32 9.46
N THR A 134 14.27 -5.33 8.67
CA THR A 134 15.48 -5.28 7.86
C THR A 134 15.42 -4.13 6.86
N LEU A 135 16.57 -3.76 6.29
CA LEU A 135 16.60 -2.68 5.30
C LEU A 135 15.74 -3.01 4.07
N GLU A 136 15.76 -4.26 3.60
CA GLU A 136 14.93 -4.70 2.47
C GLU A 136 13.43 -4.56 2.77
N VAL A 137 13.00 -5.01 3.96
CA VAL A 137 11.60 -4.91 4.38
C VAL A 137 11.20 -3.44 4.54
N LYS A 138 12.08 -2.55 5.05
CA LYS A 138 11.82 -1.10 5.11
C LYS A 138 11.64 -0.47 3.74
N ILE A 139 12.47 -0.83 2.76
CA ILE A 139 12.34 -0.34 1.39
C ILE A 139 11.02 -0.80 0.77
N LEU A 140 10.68 -2.09 0.91
CA LEU A 140 9.40 -2.62 0.42
C LEU A 140 8.20 -1.96 1.11
N THR A 141 8.28 -1.75 2.42
CA THR A 141 7.25 -1.04 3.20
C THR A 141 7.04 0.37 2.67
N LEU A 142 8.11 1.11 2.38
CA LEU A 142 8.03 2.45 1.82
C LEU A 142 7.39 2.43 0.42
N ILE A 143 7.77 1.49 -0.43
CA ILE A 143 7.18 1.34 -1.77
C ILE A 143 5.67 1.03 -1.67
N MET A 144 5.29 0.12 -0.77
CA MET A 144 3.90 -0.22 -0.49
C MET A 144 3.11 1.01 0.00
N TYR A 145 3.63 1.77 0.97
CA TYR A 145 2.96 2.98 1.47
C TYR A 145 2.81 4.09 0.45
N SER A 146 3.70 4.18 -0.55
CA SER A 146 3.55 5.20 -1.58
C SER A 146 2.57 4.81 -2.69
N ASN A 147 2.38 3.51 -2.97
CA ASN A 147 1.75 3.08 -4.22
C ASN A 147 0.58 2.09 -4.06
N LEU A 148 0.58 1.28 -3.01
CA LEU A 148 -0.33 0.12 -2.91
C LEU A 148 -1.26 0.24 -1.72
N TYR A 149 -0.73 0.63 -0.54
CA TYR A 149 -1.52 0.71 0.69
C TYR A 149 -1.14 1.95 1.51
N PRO A 150 -1.61 3.15 1.12
CA PRO A 150 -1.11 4.41 1.65
C PRO A 150 -1.19 4.56 3.17
N LEU A 151 -0.15 5.15 3.76
CA LEU A 151 -0.04 5.40 5.20
C LEU A 151 0.81 6.64 5.48
N ILE A 152 0.40 7.43 6.48
CA ILE A 152 1.15 8.62 6.93
C ILE A 152 2.24 8.24 7.96
N ASN A 153 1.93 7.32 8.88
CA ASN A 153 2.83 6.96 9.98
C ASN A 153 3.70 5.76 9.60
N THR A 154 5.02 5.92 9.65
CA THR A 154 5.99 4.87 9.30
C THR A 154 6.57 4.13 10.52
N VAL A 155 6.27 4.58 11.74
CA VAL A 155 6.80 4.00 13.00
C VAL A 155 6.14 2.66 13.35
N SER A 156 4.89 2.48 12.93
CA SER A 156 4.15 1.23 13.10
C SER A 156 3.29 0.95 11.87
N ILE A 157 3.02 -0.33 11.64
CA ILE A 157 2.15 -0.83 10.57
C ILE A 157 0.94 -1.51 11.21
N ASN A 158 -0.28 -1.29 10.71
CA ASN A 158 -1.44 -2.05 11.21
C ASN A 158 -1.39 -3.50 10.70
N ILE A 159 -2.10 -4.42 11.34
CA ILE A 159 -2.06 -5.84 10.96
C ILE A 159 -2.48 -6.06 9.50
N GLY A 160 -3.52 -5.37 8.99
CA GLY A 160 -3.94 -5.50 7.59
C GLY A 160 -2.79 -5.18 6.62
N ARG A 161 -2.06 -4.10 6.83
CA ARG A 161 -0.87 -3.76 6.03
C ARG A 161 0.28 -4.74 6.25
N ALA A 162 0.46 -5.25 7.47
CA ALA A 162 1.49 -6.26 7.76
C ALA A 162 1.23 -7.56 6.99
N ARG A 163 -0.04 -7.98 6.91
CA ARG A 163 -0.49 -9.12 6.09
C ARG A 163 -0.26 -8.87 4.60
N PHE A 164 -0.60 -7.67 4.11
CA PHE A 164 -0.33 -7.29 2.72
C PHE A 164 1.17 -7.34 2.41
N LEU A 165 2.00 -6.78 3.30
CA LEU A 165 3.46 -6.79 3.16
C LEU A 165 4.02 -8.22 3.18
N TYR A 166 3.48 -9.09 4.03
CA TYR A 166 3.84 -10.52 4.04
C TYR A 166 3.51 -11.21 2.71
N ASP A 167 2.30 -11.00 2.18
CA ASP A 167 1.89 -11.55 0.88
C ASP A 167 2.76 -11.00 -0.25
N LEU A 168 3.17 -9.73 -0.17
CA LEU A 168 4.10 -9.11 -1.11
C LEU A 168 5.49 -9.74 -1.06
N ILE A 169 6.02 -10.04 0.14
CA ILE A 169 7.34 -10.68 0.31
C ILE A 169 7.30 -12.15 -0.11
N THR A 170 6.25 -12.88 0.29
CA THR A 170 6.08 -14.31 0.01
C THR A 170 5.57 -14.59 -1.40
N THR A 171 5.22 -13.55 -2.16
CA THR A 171 4.62 -13.65 -3.50
C THR A 171 3.37 -14.51 -3.54
N ALA A 172 2.53 -14.34 -2.53
CA ALA A 172 1.17 -14.81 -2.63
C ALA A 172 0.46 -14.09 -3.79
N PRO A 173 -0.55 -14.72 -4.42
CA PRO A 173 -1.40 -14.05 -5.41
C PRO A 173 -2.12 -12.85 -4.77
N ILE A 174 -1.96 -11.66 -5.34
CA ILE A 174 -2.62 -10.43 -4.90
C ILE A 174 -3.34 -9.81 -6.10
N ASP A 175 -4.67 -9.69 -6.02
CA ASP A 175 -5.41 -8.81 -6.94
C ASP A 175 -5.20 -7.35 -6.49
N ILE A 176 -4.24 -6.68 -7.14
CA ILE A 176 -3.89 -5.28 -6.87
C ILE A 176 -5.08 -4.35 -7.19
N CYS A 177 -5.86 -4.64 -8.24
CA CYS A 177 -7.03 -3.84 -8.61
C CYS A 177 -8.09 -3.91 -7.51
N ALA A 178 -8.42 -5.10 -7.04
CA ALA A 178 -9.36 -5.29 -5.94
C ALA A 178 -8.88 -4.60 -4.67
N HIS A 179 -7.58 -4.68 -4.35
CA HIS A 179 -7.01 -4.02 -3.19
C HIS A 179 -7.10 -2.48 -3.26
N ILE A 180 -6.74 -1.89 -4.41
CA ILE A 180 -6.83 -0.44 -4.63
C ILE A 180 -8.30 0.00 -4.55
N PHE A 181 -9.19 -0.73 -5.21
CA PHE A 181 -10.63 -0.48 -5.21
C PHE A 181 -11.20 -0.43 -3.78
N GLN A 182 -10.88 -1.43 -2.96
CA GLN A 182 -11.29 -1.44 -1.55
C GLN A 182 -10.72 -0.29 -0.75
N THR A 183 -9.47 0.09 -1.03
CA THR A 183 -8.82 1.21 -0.33
C THR A 183 -9.47 2.54 -0.71
N LEU A 184 -9.87 2.72 -1.98
CA LEU A 184 -10.68 3.84 -2.43
C LEU A 184 -12.04 3.87 -1.73
N GLY A 185 -12.78 2.76 -1.73
CA GLY A 185 -14.08 2.63 -1.06
C GLY A 185 -14.00 2.92 0.44
N LYS A 186 -13.02 2.34 1.14
CA LYS A 186 -12.74 2.63 2.56
C LYS A 186 -12.40 4.09 2.81
N THR A 187 -11.86 4.80 1.82
CA THR A 187 -11.54 6.23 1.96
C THR A 187 -12.76 7.09 1.70
N ALA A 188 -13.54 6.79 0.66
CA ALA A 188 -14.80 7.45 0.36
C ALA A 188 -15.82 7.33 1.51
N GLY A 189 -15.93 6.13 2.12
CA GLY A 189 -16.83 5.89 3.25
C GLY A 189 -16.39 6.53 4.58
N ARG A 190 -15.19 7.10 4.66
CA ARG A 190 -14.70 7.78 5.88
C ARG A 190 -14.98 9.28 5.77
N SER A 191 -15.58 9.85 6.82
CA SER A 191 -15.82 11.30 6.90
C SER A 191 -14.53 12.12 6.75
N ALA A 192 -14.68 13.39 6.34
CA ALA A 192 -13.65 14.36 5.93
C ALA A 192 -12.49 14.66 6.90
N ARG A 193 -12.32 13.87 7.97
CA ARG A 193 -11.33 14.06 9.05
C ARG A 193 -9.94 13.49 8.77
N ARG A 194 -9.66 12.89 7.60
CA ARG A 194 -8.31 12.41 7.28
C ARG A 194 -7.60 13.27 6.24
N THR A 195 -6.33 13.55 6.52
CA THR A 195 -5.39 14.32 5.71
C THR A 195 -4.70 13.52 4.61
N CYS A 196 -4.91 12.20 4.52
CA CYS A 196 -4.31 11.37 3.47
C CYS A 196 -5.36 11.01 2.42
N LEU A 197 -5.20 11.58 1.24
CA LEU A 197 -5.91 11.21 0.03
C LEU A 197 -5.04 10.18 -0.71
N PRO A 198 -5.42 8.89 -0.74
CA PRO A 198 -4.63 7.85 -1.37
C PRO A 198 -4.73 7.93 -2.89
N PHE A 199 -3.70 7.42 -3.57
CA PHE A 199 -3.67 7.22 -5.02
C PHE A 199 -3.98 8.47 -5.87
N CYS A 200 -3.51 9.66 -5.45
CA CYS A 200 -3.75 10.91 -6.18
C CYS A 200 -3.44 10.80 -7.69
N ASN A 201 -2.32 10.17 -8.06
CA ASN A 201 -1.95 10.01 -9.47
C ASN A 201 -2.92 9.11 -10.25
N LEU A 202 -3.39 8.02 -9.61
CA LEU A 202 -4.37 7.14 -10.23
C LEU A 202 -5.70 7.87 -10.42
N ILE A 203 -6.16 8.58 -9.40
CA ILE A 203 -7.40 9.36 -9.50
C ILE A 203 -7.26 10.43 -10.59
N MET A 204 -6.14 11.15 -10.64
CA MET A 204 -5.90 12.11 -11.73
C MET A 204 -5.93 11.45 -13.10
N LYS A 205 -5.31 10.26 -13.24
CA LYS A 205 -5.37 9.48 -14.47
C LYS A 205 -6.80 9.13 -14.84
N ILE A 206 -7.60 8.64 -13.88
CA ILE A 206 -9.02 8.30 -14.07
C ILE A 206 -9.83 9.52 -14.52
N LEU A 207 -9.62 10.68 -13.89
CA LEU A 207 -10.33 11.89 -14.23
C LEU A 207 -10.01 12.33 -15.67
N LEU A 208 -8.73 12.28 -16.06
CA LEU A 208 -8.24 12.73 -17.36
C LEU A 208 -8.53 11.78 -18.54
N LEU A 209 -8.95 10.53 -18.29
CA LEU A 209 -9.44 9.59 -19.32
C LEU A 209 -10.80 10.05 -19.84
#